data_AF-A0A6C7E8S9-F1
#
_entry.id   AF-A0A6C7E8S9-F1
#
_cell.length_a   1.000
_cell.length_b   1.000
_cell.length_c   1.000
_cell.angle_alpha   90.00
_cell.angle_beta   90.00
_cell.angle_gamma   90.00
#
_symmetry.space_group_name_H-M   'P 1'
#
loop_
_entity.id
_entity.type
_entity.pdbx_description
1 polymer ?
#
loop_
_entity_poly.entity_id
_entity_poly.type
_entity_poly.pdbx_seq_one_letter_code
_entity_poly.pdbx_strand_id
1 'polypeptide(L)'
;MVKHLSFTEDRWFQHKLLGLELPVPRRSVDDRDAHEWSFHSADNDSAEELLGLYVAARELSRTATAACASMDTLAALLSFDKKPVNLRWLLADMIDETARHSGHADLIRDALGRPPVR
;
A
#
# COMPACT_ATOMS: atom_id res chain seq x y z
N MET A 1 -7.03 0.34 7.99
CA MET A 1 -5.72 -0.35 8.05
C MET A 1 -5.47 -1.24 6.83
N VAL A 2 -6.17 -2.38 6.67
CA VAL A 2 -5.92 -3.30 5.53
C VAL A 2 -6.20 -2.64 4.18
N LYS A 3 -7.30 -1.89 4.05
CA LYS A 3 -7.59 -1.09 2.84
C LYS A 3 -6.52 -0.04 2.54
N HIS A 4 -5.95 0.55 3.58
CA HIS A 4 -4.86 1.52 3.46
C HIS A 4 -3.58 0.84 2.94
N LEU A 5 -3.22 -0.33 3.46
CA LEU A 5 -2.08 -1.11 2.95
C LEU A 5 -2.28 -1.51 1.48
N SER A 6 -3.49 -1.95 1.10
CA SER A 6 -3.77 -2.29 -0.31
C SER A 6 -3.72 -1.08 -1.22
N PHE A 7 -4.15 0.11 -0.76
CA PHE A 7 -4.00 1.36 -1.50
C PHE A 7 -2.53 1.76 -1.66
N THR A 8 -1.74 1.59 -0.60
CA THR A 8 -0.32 1.94 -0.58
C THR A 8 0.49 1.05 -1.53
N GLU A 9 0.21 -0.24 -1.57
CA GLU A 9 0.77 -1.19 -2.56
C GLU A 9 0.50 -0.72 -4.00
N ASP A 10 -0.77 -0.51 -4.37
CA ASP A 10 -1.13 -0.08 -5.73
C ASP A 10 -0.49 1.26 -6.08
N ARG A 11 -0.54 2.24 -5.17
CA ARG A 11 0.04 3.57 -5.40
C ARG A 11 1.53 3.49 -5.66
N TRP A 12 2.26 2.70 -4.89
CA TRP A 12 3.71 2.62 -5.03
C TRP A 12 4.14 1.77 -6.24
N PHE A 13 3.56 0.58 -6.43
CA PHE A 13 4.02 -0.34 -7.46
C PHE A 13 3.34 -0.12 -8.81
N GLN A 14 2.03 0.14 -8.86
CA GLN A 14 1.34 0.34 -10.13
C GLN A 14 1.49 1.79 -10.59
N HIS A 15 1.20 2.74 -9.72
CA HIS A 15 1.21 4.14 -10.11
C HIS A 15 2.61 4.76 -10.13
N LYS A 16 3.36 4.73 -9.02
CA LYS A 16 4.67 5.38 -8.97
C LYS A 16 5.73 4.63 -9.77
N LEU A 17 5.91 3.32 -9.52
CA LEU A 17 6.95 2.52 -10.16
C LEU A 17 6.69 2.33 -11.66
N LEU A 18 5.49 1.86 -12.05
CA LEU A 18 5.16 1.57 -13.45
C LEU A 18 4.55 2.73 -14.22
N GLY A 19 4.11 3.80 -13.55
CA GLY A 19 3.47 4.95 -14.21
C GLY A 19 2.04 4.69 -14.67
N LEU A 20 1.38 3.67 -14.14
CA LEU A 20 0.01 3.31 -14.52
C LEU A 20 -1.02 4.19 -13.81
N GLU A 21 -2.17 4.36 -14.46
CA GLU A 21 -3.34 4.95 -13.81
C GLU A 21 -3.99 3.93 -12.88
N LEU A 22 -4.36 4.36 -11.68
CA LEU A 22 -5.12 3.52 -10.76
C LEU A 22 -6.58 3.36 -11.23
N PRO A 23 -7.28 2.29 -10.84
CA PRO A 23 -8.71 2.16 -11.09
C PRO A 23 -9.53 3.10 -10.19
N VAL A 24 -10.76 3.42 -10.61
CA VAL A 24 -11.77 4.05 -9.74
C VAL A 24 -12.19 3.05 -8.65
N PRO A 25 -12.40 3.48 -7.39
CA PRO A 25 -12.41 4.86 -6.90
C PRO A 25 -11.03 5.47 -6.61
N ARG A 26 -9.97 4.66 -6.54
CA ARG A 26 -8.63 5.10 -6.07
C ARG A 26 -8.09 6.31 -6.83
N ARG A 27 -8.21 6.32 -8.17
CA ARG A 27 -7.80 7.45 -9.03
C ARG A 27 -8.56 8.76 -8.77
N SER A 28 -9.76 8.67 -8.20
CA SER A 28 -10.63 9.82 -7.98
C SER A 28 -10.38 10.51 -6.63
N VAL A 29 -9.42 10.01 -5.85
CA VAL A 29 -9.07 10.53 -4.53
C VAL A 29 -7.87 11.47 -4.67
N ASP A 30 -7.96 12.68 -4.12
CA ASP A 30 -6.82 13.60 -4.04
C ASP A 30 -5.71 12.95 -3.20
N ASP A 31 -4.45 13.10 -3.62
CA ASP A 31 -3.29 12.56 -2.92
C ASP A 31 -3.24 12.97 -1.44
N ARG A 32 -3.73 14.17 -1.10
CA ARG A 32 -3.79 14.68 0.28
C ARG A 32 -4.82 13.97 1.15
N ASP A 33 -5.89 13.48 0.52
CA ASP A 33 -7.02 12.85 1.21
C ASP A 33 -6.92 11.32 1.17
N ALA A 34 -6.02 10.77 0.36
CA ALA A 34 -5.86 9.34 0.13
C ALA A 34 -5.68 8.53 1.42
N HIS A 35 -4.94 9.08 2.39
CA HIS A 35 -4.78 8.44 3.69
C HIS A 35 -6.13 8.32 4.40
N GLU A 36 -6.82 9.43 4.68
CA GLU A 36 -8.11 9.43 5.39
C GLU A 36 -9.19 8.64 4.66
N TRP A 37 -9.28 8.82 3.34
CA TRP A 37 -10.22 8.10 2.49
C TRP A 37 -10.08 6.58 2.63
N SER A 38 -8.85 6.06 2.65
CA SER A 38 -8.61 4.62 2.75
C SER A 38 -9.07 4.01 4.07
N PHE A 39 -9.23 4.82 5.13
CA PHE A 39 -9.80 4.38 6.40
C PHE A 39 -11.32 4.51 6.41
N HIS A 40 -11.88 5.67 6.06
CA HIS A 40 -13.33 5.89 6.08
C HIS A 40 -14.08 5.06 5.03
N SER A 41 -13.51 4.91 3.84
CA SER A 41 -14.15 4.11 2.79
C SER A 41 -14.17 2.60 3.11
N ALA A 42 -13.46 2.15 4.15
CA ALA A 42 -13.45 0.76 4.57
C ALA A 42 -14.64 0.38 5.45
N ASP A 43 -15.42 1.36 5.96
CA ASP A 43 -16.50 1.13 6.93
C ASP A 43 -17.61 0.22 6.41
N ASN A 44 -17.77 0.13 5.08
CA ASN A 44 -18.79 -0.68 4.42
C ASN A 44 -18.24 -1.96 3.79
N ASP A 45 -16.93 -2.23 3.88
CA ASP A 45 -16.33 -3.44 3.32
C ASP A 45 -16.28 -4.54 4.39
N SER A 46 -16.58 -5.78 3.99
CA SER A 46 -16.34 -6.95 4.83
C SER A 46 -14.84 -7.23 5.01
N ALA A 47 -14.49 -7.97 6.06
CA ALA A 47 -13.10 -8.39 6.28
C ALA A 47 -12.54 -9.23 5.12
N GLU A 48 -13.38 -10.07 4.49
CA GLU A 48 -12.99 -10.88 3.34
C GLU A 48 -12.68 -10.02 2.11
N GLU A 49 -13.51 -9.02 1.82
CA GLU A 49 -13.26 -8.07 0.74
C GLU A 49 -11.96 -7.28 0.98
N LEU A 50 -11.73 -6.79 2.20
CA LEU A 50 -10.52 -6.07 2.55
C LEU A 50 -9.25 -6.91 2.38
N LEU A 51 -9.29 -8.17 2.83
CA LEU A 51 -8.18 -9.10 2.66
C LEU A 51 -7.96 -9.45 1.19
N GLY A 52 -9.04 -9.66 0.43
CA GLY A 52 -8.99 -9.91 -1.01
C GLY A 52 -8.34 -8.76 -1.77
N LEU A 53 -8.71 -7.51 -1.46
CA LEU A 53 -8.08 -6.31 -2.02
C LEU A 53 -6.58 -6.26 -1.73
N TYR A 54 -6.18 -6.60 -0.51
CA TYR A 54 -4.76 -6.58 -0.12
C TYR A 54 -3.96 -7.68 -0.80
N VAL A 55 -4.49 -8.91 -0.89
CA VAL A 55 -3.85 -10.02 -1.62
C VAL A 55 -3.68 -9.65 -3.09
N ALA A 56 -4.72 -9.12 -3.74
CA ALA A 56 -4.66 -8.72 -5.14
C ALA A 56 -3.60 -7.64 -5.38
N ALA A 57 -3.55 -6.61 -4.53
CA ALA A 57 -2.54 -5.55 -4.63
C ALA A 57 -1.11 -6.11 -4.48
N ARG A 58 -0.88 -7.02 -3.52
CA ARG A 58 0.42 -7.67 -3.34
C ARG A 58 0.88 -8.48 -4.54
N GLU A 59 -0.03 -9.21 -5.19
CA GLU A 59 0.32 -9.99 -6.39
C GLU A 59 0.69 -9.07 -7.57
N LEU A 60 0.03 -7.93 -7.70
CA LEU A 60 0.41 -6.90 -8.66
C LEU A 60 1.77 -6.28 -8.32
N SER A 61 2.05 -6.00 -7.04
CA SER A 61 3.37 -5.52 -6.58
C SER A 61 4.48 -6.52 -6.87
N ARG A 62 4.24 -7.82 -6.66
CA ARG A 62 5.19 -8.89 -6.99
C ARG A 62 5.46 -8.95 -8.49
N THR A 63 4.42 -8.86 -9.30
CA THR A 63 4.53 -8.86 -10.76
C THR A 63 5.34 -7.65 -11.24
N ALA A 64 5.05 -6.45 -10.71
CA ALA A 64 5.79 -5.22 -11.04
C ALA A 64 7.28 -5.32 -10.63
N THR A 65 7.55 -5.84 -9.43
CA THR A 65 8.91 -6.06 -8.92
C THR A 65 9.69 -7.02 -9.81
N ALA A 66 9.08 -8.14 -10.21
CA ALA A 66 9.71 -9.15 -11.06
C ALA A 66 10.01 -8.66 -12.49
N ALA A 67 9.26 -7.66 -12.96
CA ALA A 67 9.49 -7.03 -14.27
C ALA A 67 10.64 -6.01 -14.27
N CYS A 68 11.14 -5.60 -13.10
CA CYS A 68 12.25 -4.65 -13.01
C CYS A 68 13.59 -5.32 -13.30
N ALA A 69 14.46 -4.62 -14.05
CA ALA A 69 15.77 -5.14 -14.42
C ALA A 69 16.73 -5.27 -13.22
N SER A 70 16.58 -4.44 -12.19
CA SER A 70 17.38 -4.51 -10.97
C SER A 70 16.72 -3.77 -9.80
N MET A 71 17.32 -3.89 -8.61
CA MET A 71 16.94 -3.10 -7.43
C MET A 71 17.17 -1.58 -7.58
N ASP A 72 17.94 -1.17 -8.59
CA ASP A 72 18.21 0.22 -8.90
C ASP A 72 17.28 0.78 -10.00
N THR A 73 16.30 0.00 -10.48
CA THR A 73 15.25 0.49 -11.37
C THR A 73 14.54 1.68 -10.73
N LEU A 74 14.54 2.82 -11.43
CA LEU A 74 13.88 4.05 -10.99
C LEU A 74 12.38 3.98 -11.27
N ALA A 75 11.59 4.49 -10.33
CA ALA A 75 10.17 4.69 -10.51
C ALA A 75 9.89 5.66 -11.67
N ALA A 76 8.87 5.34 -12.48
CA ALA A 76 8.46 6.15 -13.62
C ALA A 76 8.01 7.55 -13.21
N LEU A 77 7.35 7.68 -12.06
CA LEU A 77 6.86 8.96 -11.54
C LEU A 77 7.73 9.48 -10.38
N LEU A 78 7.92 10.79 -10.37
CA LEU A 78 8.70 11.46 -9.34
C LEU A 78 7.99 11.44 -7.97
N SER A 79 8.80 11.47 -6.91
CA SER A 79 8.42 11.59 -5.50
C SER A 79 9.24 12.70 -4.83
N PHE A 80 9.08 12.94 -3.51
CA PHE A 80 9.88 13.83 -2.65
C PHE A 80 10.61 14.98 -3.37
N ASP A 81 9.93 16.12 -3.57
CA ASP A 81 10.50 17.29 -4.25
C ASP A 81 11.12 16.98 -5.62
N LYS A 82 10.40 16.18 -6.42
CA LYS A 82 10.70 15.85 -7.82
C LYS A 82 11.91 14.94 -8.05
N LYS A 83 12.22 14.04 -7.10
CA LYS A 83 13.25 13.00 -7.26
C LYS A 83 12.62 11.62 -7.46
N PRO A 84 13.13 10.79 -8.38
CA PRO A 84 12.70 9.40 -8.47
C PRO A 84 13.27 8.60 -7.29
N VAL A 85 12.48 7.66 -6.80
CA VAL A 85 12.94 6.60 -5.89
C VAL A 85 13.24 5.34 -6.69
N ASN A 86 14.12 4.47 -6.20
CA ASN A 86 14.40 3.18 -6.84
C ASN A 86 13.61 2.05 -6.17
N LEU A 87 13.58 0.88 -6.83
CA LEU A 87 12.89 -0.31 -6.34
C LEU A 87 13.37 -0.73 -4.93
N ARG A 88 14.66 -0.60 -4.63
CA ARG A 88 15.21 -0.89 -3.29
C ARG A 88 14.54 -0.03 -2.22
N TRP A 89 14.43 1.28 -2.47
CA TRP A 89 13.78 2.20 -1.54
C TRP A 89 12.29 1.86 -1.38
N LEU A 90 11.59 1.60 -2.49
CA LEU A 90 10.17 1.22 -2.52
C LEU A 90 9.88 -0.02 -1.67
N LEU A 91 10.72 -1.06 -1.78
CA LEU A 91 10.56 -2.29 -0.99
C LEU A 91 10.80 -2.06 0.50
N ALA A 92 11.80 -1.23 0.85
CA ALA A 92 12.06 -0.87 2.24
C ALA A 92 10.89 -0.07 2.83
N ASP A 93 10.38 0.93 2.10
CA ASP A 93 9.21 1.72 2.49
C ASP A 93 7.97 0.83 2.73
N MET A 94 7.73 -0.16 1.86
CA MET A 94 6.60 -1.08 2.01
C MET A 94 6.72 -2.00 3.24
N ILE A 95 7.94 -2.42 3.58
CA ILE A 95 8.21 -3.19 4.81
C ILE A 95 7.90 -2.34 6.03
N ASP A 96 8.39 -1.09 6.07
CA ASP A 96 8.18 -0.17 7.18
C ASP A 96 6.68 0.20 7.34
N GLU A 97 5.98 0.45 6.24
CA GLU A 97 4.53 0.69 6.21
C GLU A 97 3.74 -0.49 6.79
N THR A 98 4.08 -1.70 6.33
CA THR A 98 3.42 -2.93 6.79
C THR A 98 3.70 -3.20 8.27
N ALA A 99 4.94 -3.02 8.72
CA ALA A 99 5.34 -3.22 10.12
C ALA A 99 4.64 -2.24 11.05
N ARG A 100 4.60 -0.94 10.69
CA ARG A 100 3.92 0.10 11.45
C ARG A 100 2.43 -0.19 11.62
N HIS A 101 1.74 -0.56 10.54
CA HIS A 101 0.31 -0.86 10.64
C HIS A 101 0.02 -2.20 11.30
N SER A 102 0.91 -3.18 11.21
CA SER A 102 0.81 -4.40 12.01
C SER A 102 0.88 -4.07 13.51
N GLY A 103 1.82 -3.19 13.91
CA GLY A 103 1.94 -2.71 15.29
C GLY A 103 0.67 -1.99 15.79
N HIS A 104 0.09 -1.10 15.00
CA HIS A 104 -1.19 -0.47 15.37
C HIS A 104 -2.33 -1.50 15.52
N ALA A 105 -2.40 -2.50 14.63
CA ALA A 105 -3.41 -3.55 14.73
C ALA A 105 -3.25 -4.38 16.01
N ASP A 106 -2.03 -4.67 16.44
CA ASP A 106 -1.77 -5.35 17.71
C ASP A 106 -2.19 -4.50 18.93
N LEU A 107 -1.94 -3.19 18.91
CA LEU A 107 -2.42 -2.28 19.98
C LEU A 107 -3.95 -2.28 20.07
N ILE A 108 -4.66 -2.26 18.93
CA ILE A 108 -6.13 -2.35 18.90
C ILE A 108 -6.60 -3.69 19.45
N ARG A 109 -5.93 -4.79 19.09
CA ARG A 109 -6.29 -6.13 19.59
C ARG A 109 -6.11 -6.23 21.10
N ASP A 110 -5.00 -5.72 21.63
CA ASP A 110 -4.74 -5.68 23.06
C ASP A 110 -5.81 -4.85 23.81
N ALA A 111 -6.16 -3.67 23.28
CA ALA A 111 -7.23 -2.83 23.83
C ALA A 111 -8.62 -3.52 23.83
N LEU A 112 -8.83 -4.49 22.93
CA LEU A 112 -10.03 -5.32 22.87
C LEU A 112 -9.92 -6.62 23.70
N GLY A 113 -8.86 -6.77 24.50
CA GLY A 113 -8.61 -7.96 25.30
C GLY A 113 -8.24 -9.20 24.48
N ARG A 114 -7.71 -9.02 23.27
CA ARG A 114 -7.29 -10.10 22.37
C ARG A 114 -5.75 -10.21 22.38
N PRO A 115 -5.19 -11.42 22.56
CA PRO A 115 -3.74 -11.60 22.62
C PRO A 115 -3.06 -11.34 21.26
N PRO A 116 -1.77 -10.98 21.19
CA PRO A 116 -1.03 -10.75 19.94
C PRO A 116 -1.06 -11.97 19.01
N VAL A 117 -0.98 -11.76 17.68
CA VAL A 117 -0.81 -12.87 16.73
C VAL A 117 0.68 -13.23 16.77
N ARG A 118 1.00 -14.48 17.09
CA ARG A 118 2.37 -15.00 17.07
C ARG A 118 2.67 -15.71 15.76
#